data_AF-A0A4W3I450-F1
#
_entry.id   AF-A0A4W3I450-F1
#
_cell.length_a   1.000
_cell.length_b   1.000
_cell.length_c   1.000
_cell.angle_alpha   90.00
_cell.angle_beta   90.00
_cell.angle_gamma   90.00
#
_symmetry.space_group_name_H-M   'P 1'
#
loop_
_entity.id
_entity.type
_entity.pdbx_description
1 polymer ?
#
loop_
_entity_poly.entity_id
_entity_poly.type
_entity_poly.pdbx_seq_one_letter_code
_entity_poly.pdbx_strand_id
1 'polypeptide(L)'
;MHLFPTSWVGFQLFYRCNCVRDCMEIGGVGKTTLIHKAMDVLKSSGISIDGFYTEEVRQSGRRVGFDVVTLSGKRGTLSRTSNDSGSVNRARREYRVGQYVVDLPSFELLALPLLRNIDAGDSTGNKVYVIDEIGKMELFSQPFIQAIRQILDGAGSTILGTIPVPRGKPLGLVEEIRTRSDVRMFNITKENRNSIVQEIISAVQECRK
;
A
#
# COMPACT_ATOMS: atom_id res chain seq x y z
N MET A 1 14.85 10.92 21.81
CA MET A 1 14.57 12.24 21.19
C MET A 1 14.88 12.11 19.70
N HIS A 2 13.94 11.60 18.91
CA HIS A 2 14.17 11.29 17.48
C HIS A 2 13.52 12.36 16.60
N LEU A 3 14.37 13.20 16.03
CA LEU A 3 14.06 14.16 14.97
C LEU A 3 13.85 13.38 13.67
N PHE A 4 12.61 13.33 13.17
CA PHE A 4 12.31 12.92 11.81
C PHE A 4 12.41 14.15 10.88
N PRO A 5 13.23 14.12 9.81
CA PRO A 5 13.28 15.23 8.86
C PRO A 5 12.03 15.26 7.99
N THR A 6 11.53 16.47 7.81
CA THR A 6 10.33 16.89 7.10
C THR A 6 10.49 16.77 5.58
N SER A 7 9.90 15.71 5.00
CA SER A 7 9.41 15.70 3.62
C SER A 7 8.27 14.68 3.49
N TRP A 8 7.19 14.93 4.21
CA TRP A 8 6.08 13.98 4.34
C TRP A 8 5.07 14.18 3.22
N VAL A 9 4.91 13.18 2.35
CA VAL A 9 3.65 12.92 1.64
C VAL A 9 2.70 12.35 2.70
N GLY A 10 1.52 12.92 2.87
CA GLY A 10 0.50 12.33 3.75
C GLY A 10 -0.05 11.07 3.10
N PHE A 11 -0.52 10.09 3.88
CA PHE A 11 -1.20 8.90 3.34
C PHE A 11 -2.51 8.64 4.11
N GLN A 12 -3.54 8.16 3.43
CA GLN A 12 -4.81 7.69 4.01
C GLN A 12 -4.83 6.17 3.95
N LEU A 13 -5.41 5.53 4.96
CA LEU A 13 -5.66 4.09 4.92
C LEU A 13 -7.06 3.89 4.31
N PHE A 14 -7.19 2.90 3.44
CA PHE A 14 -8.48 2.50 2.88
C PHE A 14 -8.68 1.02 3.11
N TYR A 15 -9.95 0.67 3.23
CA TYR A 15 -10.43 -0.68 3.47
C TYR A 15 -11.72 -0.86 2.68
N ARG A 16 -11.85 -1.94 1.92
CA ARG A 16 -13.07 -2.19 1.14
C ARG A 16 -14.13 -2.95 1.97
N CYS A 17 -15.36 -2.43 2.05
CA CYS A 17 -16.51 -3.01 2.74
C CYS A 17 -17.87 -2.57 2.15
N ASN A 18 -18.88 -3.45 2.17
CA ASN A 18 -20.26 -3.16 1.75
C ASN A 18 -21.07 -2.27 2.73
N CYS A 19 -20.50 -1.76 3.82
CA CYS A 19 -21.19 -0.99 4.85
C CYS A 19 -20.40 0.30 5.19
N VAL A 20 -21.04 1.48 5.15
CA VAL A 20 -20.32 2.78 5.01
C VAL A 20 -20.83 3.86 5.99
N ARG A 21 -19.88 4.60 6.62
CA ARG A 21 -19.83 6.09 6.75
C ARG A 21 -18.51 6.61 7.39
N ASP A 22 -18.13 7.81 6.92
CA ASP A 22 -17.24 8.88 7.45
C ASP A 22 -15.70 8.89 7.24
N CYS A 23 -15.18 10.12 7.03
CA CYS A 23 -13.86 10.54 6.51
C CYS A 23 -13.24 11.74 7.31
N MET A 24 -11.90 11.87 7.41
CA MET A 24 -11.07 13.13 7.41
C MET A 24 -9.61 12.93 7.94
N GLU A 25 -8.58 13.56 7.31
CA GLU A 25 -7.05 13.48 7.18
C GLU A 25 -6.00 13.45 8.36
N ILE A 26 -4.74 12.97 8.09
CA ILE A 26 -3.40 13.39 8.66
C ILE A 26 -2.18 12.55 8.15
N GLY A 27 -0.99 13.18 8.06
CA GLY A 27 0.33 12.58 7.72
C GLY A 27 1.25 12.32 8.93
N GLY A 28 2.19 11.37 8.79
CA GLY A 28 3.41 11.34 9.63
C GLY A 28 3.52 10.36 10.81
N VAL A 29 2.56 9.46 11.06
CA VAL A 29 2.42 8.81 12.39
C VAL A 29 2.80 7.31 12.43
N GLY A 30 3.59 6.79 11.49
CA GLY A 30 3.99 5.37 11.49
C GLY A 30 2.85 4.42 11.09
N LYS A 31 2.29 4.65 9.90
CA LYS A 31 1.20 3.88 9.27
C LYS A 31 1.61 2.45 8.98
N THR A 32 2.81 2.25 8.45
CA THR A 32 3.40 0.91 8.26
C THR A 32 3.44 0.13 9.57
N THR A 33 3.81 0.76 10.69
CA THR A 33 3.73 0.12 12.02
C THR A 33 2.30 -0.24 12.43
N LEU A 34 1.30 0.56 12.04
CA LEU A 34 -0.12 0.27 12.34
C LEU A 34 -0.64 -0.87 11.49
N ILE A 35 -0.24 -0.90 10.23
CA ILE A 35 -0.56 -2.00 9.32
C ILE A 35 0.06 -3.29 9.85
N HIS A 36 1.32 -3.27 10.30
CA HIS A 36 1.92 -4.43 10.97
C HIS A 36 1.13 -4.87 12.21
N LYS A 37 0.74 -3.94 13.08
CA LYS A 37 -0.10 -4.28 14.25
C LYS A 37 -1.45 -4.87 13.84
N ALA A 38 -2.12 -4.29 12.85
CA ALA A 38 -3.38 -4.80 12.34
C ALA A 38 -3.20 -6.21 11.75
N MET A 39 -2.14 -6.42 10.98
CA MET A 39 -1.77 -7.72 10.42
C MET A 39 -1.54 -8.78 11.49
N ASP A 40 -0.83 -8.44 12.58
CA ASP A 40 -0.58 -9.37 13.68
C ASP A 40 -1.88 -9.79 14.35
N VAL A 41 -2.81 -8.85 14.58
CA VAL A 41 -4.12 -9.16 15.16
C VAL A 41 -4.98 -9.98 14.20
N LEU A 42 -5.00 -9.64 12.91
CA LEU A 42 -5.74 -10.40 11.89
C LEU A 42 -5.23 -11.84 11.82
N LYS A 43 -3.91 -12.05 11.79
CA LYS A 43 -3.28 -13.37 11.85
C LYS A 43 -3.67 -14.13 13.12
N SER A 44 -3.63 -13.48 14.28
CA SER A 44 -4.02 -14.11 15.55
C SER A 44 -5.50 -14.51 15.61
N SER A 45 -6.34 -13.84 14.81
CA SER A 45 -7.77 -14.13 14.66
C SER A 45 -8.06 -15.21 13.60
N GLY A 46 -7.03 -15.89 13.09
CA GLY A 46 -7.16 -16.94 12.07
C GLY A 46 -7.45 -16.42 10.66
N ILE A 47 -7.30 -15.11 10.42
CA ILE A 47 -7.53 -14.51 9.11
C ILE A 47 -6.28 -14.69 8.25
N SER A 48 -6.46 -15.29 7.07
CA SER A 48 -5.41 -15.38 6.06
C SER A 48 -5.10 -13.98 5.53
N ILE A 49 -3.83 -13.60 5.57
CA ILE A 49 -3.36 -12.33 5.03
C ILE A 49 -2.23 -12.54 4.04
N ASP A 50 -2.20 -11.72 2.99
CA ASP A 50 -1.13 -11.70 2.00
C ASP A 50 -0.99 -10.29 1.43
N GLY A 51 0.03 -10.05 0.61
CA GLY A 51 0.30 -8.74 0.02
C GLY A 51 1.71 -8.28 0.28
N PHE A 52 1.92 -6.96 0.24
CA PHE A 52 3.24 -6.36 0.35
C PHE A 52 3.19 -4.99 1.01
N TYR A 53 4.35 -4.58 1.49
CA TYR A 53 4.59 -3.25 2.02
C TYR A 53 5.92 -2.72 1.51
N THR A 54 6.08 -1.40 1.56
CA THR A 54 7.27 -0.71 1.09
C THR A 54 8.14 -0.30 2.27
N GLU A 55 9.43 -0.65 2.22
CA GLU A 55 10.41 -0.26 3.22
C GLU A 55 11.38 0.80 2.69
N GLU A 56 11.69 1.78 3.54
CA GLU A 56 12.74 2.76 3.25
C GLU A 56 14.12 2.13 3.38
N VAL A 57 14.92 2.21 2.31
CA VAL A 57 16.31 1.77 2.30
C VAL A 57 17.21 2.96 2.62
N ARG A 58 17.98 2.84 3.71
CA ARG A 58 18.99 3.82 4.12
C ARG A 58 20.38 3.22 4.08
N GLN A 59 21.35 3.99 3.58
CA GLN A 59 22.79 3.69 3.67
C GLN A 59 23.50 4.92 4.24
N SER A 60 24.39 4.69 5.21
CA SER A 60 25.15 5.77 5.89
C SER A 60 24.26 6.92 6.39
N GLY A 61 23.08 6.58 6.92
CA GLY A 61 22.09 7.55 7.41
C GLY A 61 21.29 8.31 6.33
N ARG A 62 21.59 8.09 5.05
CA ARG A 62 20.88 8.72 3.92
C ARG A 62 19.91 7.74 3.28
N ARG A 63 18.73 8.23 2.88
CA ARG A 63 17.76 7.44 2.12
C ARG A 63 18.29 7.23 0.71
N VAL A 64 18.48 5.98 0.32
CA VAL A 64 18.98 5.58 -1.01
C VAL A 64 17.90 4.98 -1.90
N GLY A 65 16.73 4.67 -1.34
CA GLY A 65 15.61 4.16 -2.13
C GLY A 65 14.54 3.48 -1.29
N PHE A 66 13.77 2.63 -1.96
CA PHE A 66 12.65 1.90 -1.38
C PHE A 66 12.64 0.47 -1.91
N ASP A 67 12.28 -0.48 -1.04
CA ASP A 67 12.09 -1.89 -1.37
C ASP A 67 10.63 -2.27 -1.21
N VAL A 68 10.15 -3.16 -2.07
CA VAL A 68 8.90 -3.90 -1.85
C VAL A 68 9.23 -5.19 -1.11
N VAL A 69 8.51 -5.43 -0.01
CA VAL A 69 8.63 -6.64 0.81
C VAL A 69 7.27 -7.32 0.90
N THR A 70 7.19 -8.58 0.47
CA THR A 70 5.95 -9.37 0.55
C THR A 70 5.76 -9.90 1.96
N LEU A 71 4.51 -10.23 2.34
CA LEU A 71 4.22 -10.86 3.63
C LEU A 71 4.83 -12.27 3.77
N SER A 72 5.21 -12.88 2.65
CA SER A 72 5.98 -14.13 2.59
C SER A 72 7.50 -13.93 2.75
N GLY A 73 7.97 -12.69 2.92
CA GLY A 73 9.38 -12.35 3.15
C GLY A 73 10.22 -12.17 1.90
N LYS A 74 9.63 -12.20 0.69
CA LYS A 74 10.35 -11.89 -0.55
C LYS A 74 10.58 -10.38 -0.63
N ARG A 75 11.76 -9.97 -1.10
CA ARG A 75 12.16 -8.57 -1.22
C ARG A 75 12.62 -8.26 -2.63
N GLY A 76 12.28 -7.06 -3.11
CA GLY A 76 12.72 -6.54 -4.40
C GLY A 76 12.85 -5.03 -4.36
N THR A 77 13.67 -4.50 -5.26
CA THR A 77 13.88 -3.05 -5.37
C THR A 77 12.64 -2.41 -5.98
N LEU A 78 12.07 -1.39 -5.33
CA LEU A 78 11.05 -0.52 -5.93
C LEU A 78 11.71 0.65 -6.64
N SER A 79 12.62 1.32 -5.95
CA SER A 79 13.37 2.44 -6.52
C SER A 79 14.70 2.67 -5.82
N ARG A 80 15.62 3.33 -6.53
CA ARG A 80 16.95 3.73 -6.05
C ARG A 80 17.31 5.12 -6.53
N THR A 81 18.23 5.79 -5.85
CA THR A 81 18.79 7.05 -6.35
C THR A 81 19.56 6.81 -7.65
N SER A 82 19.55 7.80 -8.55
CA SER A 82 20.26 7.73 -9.84
C SER A 82 21.77 7.48 -9.72
N ASN A 83 22.38 7.72 -8.56
CA ASN A 83 23.81 7.51 -8.35
C ASN A 83 24.17 6.04 -8.05
N ASP A 84 23.21 5.28 -7.48
CA ASP A 84 23.37 3.84 -7.17
C ASP A 84 22.84 2.93 -8.28
N SER A 85 22.04 3.46 -9.20
CA SER A 85 21.56 2.72 -10.37
C SER A 85 22.65 2.72 -11.42
N GLY A 86 23.60 1.79 -11.29
CA GLY A 86 24.73 1.63 -12.20
C GLY A 86 24.29 1.71 -13.66
N SER A 87 24.69 2.79 -14.33
CA SER A 87 24.64 3.05 -15.78
C SER A 87 23.69 2.13 -16.57
N VAL A 88 22.37 2.34 -16.47
CA VAL A 88 21.41 1.71 -17.38
C VAL A 88 20.96 2.75 -18.39
N ASN A 89 21.55 2.67 -19.58
CA ASN A 89 21.08 3.21 -20.86
C ASN A 89 19.98 4.30 -20.81
N ARG A 90 20.39 5.55 -21.02
CA ARG A 90 19.55 6.75 -21.25
C ARG A 90 18.52 6.63 -22.42
N ALA A 91 18.44 5.47 -23.06
CA ALA A 91 17.53 5.16 -24.16
C ALA A 91 16.19 4.54 -23.71
N ARG A 92 16.07 4.07 -22.46
CA ARG A 92 14.78 3.61 -21.91
C ARG A 92 14.08 4.77 -21.20
N ARG A 93 12.75 4.87 -21.37
CA ARG A 93 11.92 5.84 -20.64
C ARG A 93 11.99 5.52 -19.16
N GLU A 94 12.84 6.25 -18.43
CA GLU A 94 13.01 6.05 -17.00
C GLU A 94 11.80 6.62 -16.24
N TYR A 95 11.18 5.78 -15.42
CA TYR A 95 10.15 6.20 -14.50
C TYR A 95 10.83 6.83 -13.28
N ARG A 96 10.59 8.14 -13.06
CA ARG A 96 11.27 8.91 -12.01
C ARG A 96 10.28 9.61 -11.08
N VAL A 97 10.59 9.60 -9.79
CA VAL A 97 9.94 10.43 -8.77
C VAL A 97 11.01 11.17 -7.99
N GLY A 98 11.19 12.46 -8.29
CA GLY A 98 12.29 13.24 -7.74
C GLY A 98 13.64 12.64 -8.14
N GLN A 99 14.48 12.30 -7.16
CA GLN A 99 15.79 11.68 -7.37
C GLN A 99 15.76 10.15 -7.53
N TYR A 100 14.59 9.52 -7.35
CA TYR A 100 14.46 8.06 -7.37
C TYR A 100 14.03 7.58 -8.76
N VAL A 101 14.77 6.60 -9.28
CA VAL A 101 14.44 5.85 -10.49
C VAL A 101 13.71 4.58 -10.07
N VAL A 102 12.53 4.35 -10.63
CA VAL A 102 11.65 3.22 -10.31
C VAL A 102 12.02 2.02 -11.17
N ASP A 103 12.23 0.88 -10.53
CA ASP A 103 12.47 -0.41 -11.18
C ASP A 103 11.14 -1.17 -11.30
N LEU A 104 10.39 -0.87 -12.37
CA LEU A 104 9.11 -1.52 -12.62
C LEU A 104 9.21 -3.04 -12.77
N PRO A 105 10.17 -3.61 -13.53
CA PRO A 105 10.30 -5.05 -13.64
C PRO A 105 10.47 -5.74 -12.28
N SER A 106 11.31 -5.19 -11.40
CA SER A 106 11.50 -5.71 -10.04
C SER A 106 10.22 -5.61 -9.20
N PHE A 107 9.51 -4.48 -9.28
CA PHE A 107 8.22 -4.31 -8.60
C PHE A 107 7.15 -5.29 -9.10
N GLU A 108 6.96 -5.39 -10.42
CA GLU A 108 5.93 -6.21 -11.04
C GLU A 108 6.12 -7.70 -10.76
N LEU A 109 7.37 -8.16 -10.71
CA LEU A 109 7.73 -9.55 -10.39
C LEU A 109 7.23 -9.97 -9.00
N LEU A 110 7.13 -9.03 -8.05
CA LEU A 110 6.65 -9.29 -6.69
C LEU A 110 5.17 -8.96 -6.52
N ALA A 111 4.73 -7.80 -7.01
CA ALA A 111 3.38 -7.32 -6.76
C ALA A 111 2.33 -8.08 -7.58
N LEU A 112 2.55 -8.31 -8.88
CA LEU A 112 1.51 -8.88 -9.76
C LEU A 112 1.10 -10.31 -9.38
N PRO A 113 2.03 -11.22 -9.01
CA PRO A 113 1.63 -12.57 -8.58
C PRO A 113 0.72 -12.56 -7.35
N LEU A 114 0.91 -11.61 -6.42
CA LEU A 114 0.07 -11.48 -5.23
C LEU A 114 -1.37 -11.08 -5.60
N LEU A 115 -1.51 -10.25 -6.63
CA LEU A 115 -2.80 -9.75 -7.08
C LEU A 115 -3.54 -10.75 -8.00
N ARG A 116 -2.82 -11.57 -8.78
CA ARG A 116 -3.44 -12.59 -9.65
C ARG A 116 -4.03 -13.77 -8.89
N ASN A 117 -3.50 -14.09 -7.71
CA ASN A 117 -4.00 -15.17 -6.87
C ASN A 117 -5.35 -14.86 -6.21
N ILE A 118 -5.93 -13.68 -6.48
CA ILE A 118 -7.23 -13.24 -5.97
C ILE A 118 -8.39 -13.89 -6.72
N ASP A 119 -8.25 -14.06 -8.04
CA ASP A 119 -9.33 -14.56 -8.89
C ASP A 119 -9.36 -16.09 -9.01
N ALA A 120 -8.31 -16.78 -8.54
CA ALA A 120 -8.11 -18.22 -8.77
C ALA A 120 -8.94 -19.16 -7.87
N GLY A 121 -9.99 -18.66 -7.22
CA GLY A 121 -10.97 -19.52 -6.54
C GLY A 121 -10.47 -20.17 -5.26
N ASP A 122 -9.64 -19.48 -4.47
CA ASP A 122 -9.44 -19.87 -3.06
C ASP A 122 -10.80 -19.74 -2.37
N SER A 123 -11.48 -20.89 -2.25
CA SER A 123 -12.88 -21.07 -1.85
C SER A 123 -13.11 -20.75 -0.37
N THR A 124 -12.18 -20.02 0.25
CA THR A 124 -12.22 -19.63 1.64
C THR A 124 -12.79 -18.24 1.84
N GLY A 125 -12.96 -17.40 0.81
CA GLY A 125 -13.64 -16.09 0.90
C GLY A 125 -13.06 -15.12 1.95
N ASN A 126 -11.90 -15.44 2.51
CA ASN A 126 -11.45 -14.94 3.80
C ASN A 126 -9.98 -14.49 3.78
N LYS A 127 -9.48 -14.03 2.63
CA LYS A 127 -8.13 -13.50 2.51
C LYS A 127 -8.13 -11.98 2.44
N VAL A 128 -7.35 -11.35 3.32
CA VAL A 128 -7.16 -9.89 3.34
C VAL A 128 -5.83 -9.56 2.66
N TYR A 129 -5.90 -8.72 1.63
CA TYR A 129 -4.73 -8.28 0.87
C TYR A 129 -4.24 -6.94 1.40
N VAL A 130 -3.01 -6.92 1.91
CA VAL A 130 -2.38 -5.74 2.49
C VAL A 130 -1.48 -5.07 1.44
N ILE A 131 -1.71 -3.78 1.19
CA ILE A 131 -0.95 -3.02 0.18
C ILE A 131 -0.53 -1.66 0.77
N ASP A 132 0.71 -1.59 1.27
CA ASP A 132 1.32 -0.35 1.78
C ASP A 132 2.47 0.05 0.85
N GLU A 133 2.29 0.72 -0.29
CA GLU A 133 1.39 1.83 -0.58
C GLU A 133 0.93 1.78 -2.06
N ILE A 134 -0.25 2.33 -2.37
CA ILE A 134 -0.70 2.59 -3.75
C ILE A 134 -0.38 4.03 -4.11
N GLY A 135 0.90 4.27 -4.40
CA GLY A 135 1.48 5.59 -4.55
C GLY A 135 1.94 5.92 -5.97
N LYS A 136 2.58 7.08 -6.12
CA LYS A 136 3.05 7.56 -7.42
C LYS A 136 4.06 6.61 -8.09
N MET A 137 4.85 5.87 -7.30
CA MET A 137 5.89 4.98 -7.84
C MET A 137 5.27 3.70 -8.43
N GLU A 138 4.31 3.10 -7.74
CA GLU A 138 3.61 1.87 -8.11
C GLU A 138 2.70 2.10 -9.32
N LEU A 139 2.07 3.29 -9.40
CA LEU A 139 1.15 3.68 -10.49
C LEU A 139 1.84 3.93 -11.84
N PHE A 140 3.15 3.77 -11.93
CA PHE A 140 3.82 3.68 -13.23
C PHE A 140 3.58 2.32 -13.92
N SER A 141 3.27 1.26 -13.16
CA SER A 141 2.90 -0.04 -13.69
C SER A 141 1.42 -0.07 -14.10
N GLN A 142 1.16 -0.11 -15.41
CA GLN A 142 -0.19 -0.30 -15.93
C GLN A 142 -0.79 -1.67 -15.55
N PRO A 143 -0.03 -2.79 -15.60
CA PRO A 143 -0.52 -4.08 -15.10
C PRO A 143 -0.97 -4.02 -13.63
N PHE A 144 -0.24 -3.30 -12.78
CA PHE A 144 -0.60 -3.15 -11.37
C PHE A 144 -1.92 -2.38 -11.20
N ILE A 145 -2.09 -1.26 -11.93
CA ILE A 145 -3.34 -0.49 -11.93
C ILE A 145 -4.53 -1.37 -12.31
N GLN A 146 -4.40 -2.15 -13.39
CA GLN A 146 -5.46 -3.04 -13.86
C GLN A 146 -5.80 -4.10 -12.81
N ALA A 147 -4.79 -4.71 -12.19
CA ALA A 147 -4.99 -5.71 -11.16
C ALA A 147 -5.70 -5.13 -9.92
N ILE A 148 -5.34 -3.93 -9.45
CA ILE A 148 -6.04 -3.28 -8.34
C ILE A 148 -7.51 -3.02 -8.69
N ARG A 149 -7.80 -2.52 -9.90
CA ARG A 149 -9.20 -2.30 -10.34
C ARG A 149 -9.99 -3.61 -10.35
N GLN A 150 -9.43 -4.68 -10.90
CA GLN A 150 -10.08 -6.00 -10.91
C GLN A 150 -10.44 -6.48 -9.50
N ILE A 151 -9.55 -6.30 -8.53
CA ILE A 151 -9.81 -6.72 -7.15
C ILE A 151 -10.90 -5.85 -6.51
N LEU A 152 -10.86 -4.54 -6.75
CA LEU A 152 -11.87 -3.62 -6.25
C LEU A 152 -13.24 -3.90 -6.88
N ASP A 153 -13.31 -4.38 -8.13
CA ASP A 153 -14.56 -4.71 -8.80
C ASP A 153 -15.06 -6.14 -8.48
N GLY A 154 -14.17 -7.06 -8.09
CA GLY A 154 -14.52 -8.44 -7.73
C GLY A 154 -15.26 -8.56 -6.40
N ALA A 155 -16.10 -9.57 -6.19
CA ALA A 155 -16.96 -9.65 -5.00
C ALA A 155 -16.35 -10.38 -3.78
N GLY A 156 -15.17 -11.00 -3.92
CA GLY A 156 -14.65 -11.97 -2.93
C GLY A 156 -13.37 -11.60 -2.20
N SER A 157 -12.83 -10.39 -2.39
CA SER A 157 -11.53 -10.01 -1.82
C SER A 157 -11.54 -8.67 -1.12
N THR A 158 -10.91 -8.66 0.04
CA THR A 158 -10.79 -7.51 0.91
C THR A 158 -9.39 -6.92 0.77
N ILE A 159 -9.29 -5.65 0.37
CA ILE A 159 -8.02 -4.91 0.39
C ILE A 159 -7.98 -4.03 1.63
N LEU A 160 -6.84 -4.07 2.32
CA LEU A 160 -6.41 -3.08 3.30
C LEU A 160 -5.16 -2.41 2.75
N GLY A 161 -5.24 -1.12 2.39
CA GLY A 161 -4.09 -0.46 1.78
C GLY A 161 -3.96 1.01 2.14
N THR A 162 -2.82 1.59 1.80
CA THR A 162 -2.57 3.03 1.96
C THR A 162 -2.53 3.72 0.61
N ILE A 163 -3.12 4.91 0.52
CA ILE A 163 -3.07 5.80 -0.65
C ILE A 163 -2.51 7.16 -0.23
N PRO A 164 -1.80 7.89 -1.11
CA PRO A 164 -1.37 9.25 -0.83
C PRO A 164 -2.55 10.18 -0.58
N VAL A 165 -2.38 11.07 0.39
CA VAL A 165 -3.21 12.26 0.57
C VAL A 165 -3.06 13.08 -0.71
N PRO A 166 -4.19 13.57 -1.27
CA PRO A 166 -4.16 14.29 -2.53
C PRO A 166 -3.35 15.58 -2.34
N ARG A 167 -2.15 15.61 -2.91
CA ARG A 167 -1.27 16.76 -2.95
C ARG A 167 -0.71 16.91 -4.36
N GLY A 168 -1.02 18.04 -5.00
CA GLY A 168 -0.62 18.30 -6.37
C GLY A 168 -1.50 17.57 -7.39
N LYS A 169 -0.89 17.02 -8.45
CA LYS A 169 -1.62 16.40 -9.56
C LYS A 169 -2.38 15.15 -9.08
N PRO A 170 -3.69 15.03 -9.33
CA PRO A 170 -4.45 13.85 -8.94
C PRO A 170 -3.90 12.60 -9.63
N LEU A 171 -3.86 11.51 -8.88
CA LEU A 171 -3.50 10.19 -9.37
C LEU A 171 -4.81 9.45 -9.65
N GLY A 172 -5.09 9.12 -10.92
CA GLY A 172 -6.41 8.62 -11.35
C GLY A 172 -6.93 7.47 -10.49
N LEU A 173 -6.12 6.42 -10.27
CA LEU A 173 -6.52 5.28 -9.44
C LEU A 173 -6.77 5.65 -7.96
N VAL A 174 -6.02 6.61 -7.42
CA VAL A 174 -6.19 7.05 -6.02
C VAL A 174 -7.51 7.78 -5.83
N GLU A 175 -7.89 8.63 -6.80
CA GLU A 175 -9.20 9.29 -6.78
C GLU A 175 -10.34 8.29 -6.98
N GLU A 176 -10.17 7.32 -7.88
CA GLU A 176 -11.12 6.21 -8.05
C GLU A 176 -11.33 5.49 -6.71
N ILE A 177 -10.28 5.02 -6.04
CA ILE A 177 -10.39 4.36 -4.72
C ILE A 177 -11.09 5.24 -3.69
N ARG A 178 -10.76 6.54 -3.64
CA ARG A 178 -11.32 7.46 -2.62
C ARG A 178 -12.82 7.72 -2.82
N THR A 179 -13.29 7.71 -4.07
CA THR A 179 -14.68 8.06 -4.42
C THR A 179 -15.63 6.86 -4.45
N ARG A 180 -15.10 5.65 -4.26
CA ARG A 180 -15.88 4.44 -4.24
C ARG A 180 -16.78 4.36 -3.00
N SER A 181 -18.04 4.00 -3.22
CA SER A 181 -19.01 3.80 -2.14
C SER A 181 -18.72 2.54 -1.33
N ASP A 182 -18.06 1.53 -1.88
CA ASP A 182 -17.69 0.30 -1.19
C ASP A 182 -16.33 0.38 -0.48
N VAL A 183 -15.76 1.58 -0.34
CA VAL A 183 -14.48 1.82 0.34
C VAL A 183 -14.68 2.67 1.60
N ARG A 184 -14.20 2.15 2.72
CA ARG A 184 -14.07 2.85 3.99
C ARG A 184 -12.67 3.46 4.10
N MET A 185 -12.63 4.77 4.24
CA MET A 185 -11.40 5.53 4.43
C MET A 185 -11.14 5.72 5.93
N PHE A 186 -10.02 5.19 6.41
CA PHE A 186 -9.56 5.38 7.78
C PHE A 186 -8.51 6.46 7.83
N ASN A 187 -8.67 7.36 8.79
CA ASN A 187 -7.71 8.40 9.00
C ASN A 187 -6.93 8.28 10.31
N ILE A 188 -5.61 8.26 10.18
CA ILE A 188 -4.71 8.05 11.31
C ILE A 188 -4.10 9.39 11.73
N THR A 189 -4.47 9.84 12.92
CA THR A 189 -3.84 10.93 13.68
C THR A 189 -2.91 10.36 14.75
N LYS A 190 -2.18 11.23 15.45
CA LYS A 190 -1.30 10.78 16.56
C LYS A 190 -2.12 10.34 17.77
N GLU A 191 -3.28 10.95 17.94
CA GLU A 191 -4.20 10.79 19.06
C GLU A 191 -5.05 9.52 18.90
N ASN A 192 -5.50 9.20 17.68
CA ASN A 192 -6.35 8.05 17.41
C ASN A 192 -5.59 6.77 17.02
N ARG A 193 -4.26 6.83 17.03
CA ARG A 193 -3.39 5.77 16.51
C ARG A 193 -3.68 4.38 17.09
N ASN A 194 -4.01 4.29 18.38
CA ASN A 194 -4.26 3.00 19.02
C ASN A 194 -5.71 2.53 18.85
N SER A 195 -6.69 3.45 18.86
CA SER A 195 -8.10 3.11 18.69
C SER A 195 -8.42 2.69 17.26
N ILE A 196 -7.79 3.34 16.28
CA ILE A 196 -8.08 3.08 14.86
C ILE A 196 -7.66 1.68 14.41
N VAL A 197 -6.64 1.09 15.05
CA VAL A 197 -6.27 -0.31 14.78
C VAL A 197 -7.45 -1.23 15.09
N GLN A 198 -8.12 -1.01 16.22
CA GLN A 198 -9.30 -1.78 16.59
C GLN A 198 -10.45 -1.52 15.62
N GLU A 199 -10.67 -0.28 15.19
CA GLU A 199 -11.70 0.05 14.20
C GLU A 199 -11.46 -0.63 12.84
N ILE A 200 -10.20 -0.69 12.38
CA ILE A 200 -9.82 -1.39 11.16
C ILE A 200 -10.09 -2.88 11.32
N ILE A 201 -9.70 -3.49 12.44
CA ILE A 201 -9.91 -4.92 12.70
C ILE A 201 -11.40 -5.23 12.75
N SER A 202 -12.19 -4.43 13.46
CA SER A 202 -13.65 -4.59 13.55
C SER A 202 -14.29 -4.47 12.17
N ALA A 203 -13.88 -3.48 11.35
CA ALA A 203 -14.37 -3.37 9.99
C ALA A 203 -13.98 -4.58 9.13
N VAL A 204 -12.75 -5.09 9.27
CA VAL A 204 -12.30 -6.31 8.58
C VAL A 204 -13.17 -7.51 8.96
N GLN A 205 -13.52 -7.64 10.23
CA GLN A 205 -14.35 -8.73 10.74
C GLN A 205 -15.83 -8.58 10.37
N GLU A 206 -16.37 -7.36 10.35
CA GLU A 206 -17.79 -7.08 10.04
C GLU A 206 -18.15 -7.39 8.58
N CYS A 207 -17.28 -7.09 7.62
CA CYS A 207 -17.59 -7.33 6.20
C CYS A 207 -17.47 -8.81 5.80
N ARG A 208 -17.14 -9.68 6.77
CA ARG A 208 -17.00 -11.13 6.61
C ARG A 208 -18.10 -11.90 7.36
N LYS A 209 -19.00 -11.20 8.05
CA LYS A 209 -20.26 -11.75 8.57
C LYS A 209 -21.35 -11.61 7.53
#